data_AF-A0A175R680-F1
#
_entry.id   AF-A0A175R680-F1
#
_cell.length_a   1.000
_cell.length_b   1.000
_cell.length_c   1.000
_cell.angle_alpha   90.00
_cell.angle_beta   90.00
_cell.angle_gamma   90.00
#
_symmetry.space_group_name_H-M   'P 1'
#
loop_
_entity.id
_entity.type
_entity.pdbx_description
1 polymer ?
#
loop_
_entity_poly.entity_id
_entity_poly.type
_entity_poly.pdbx_seq_one_letter_code
_entity_poly.pdbx_strand_id
1 'polypeptide(L)'
;MAVALLLLGRAGLGDTLTRWMLVSVLSFERILPLVGLGAALALVPRLSFALSLAAFCAGSAIGWNAQSLYLSLVARVPHASEHLFLTGPLATLAAGLLLLAPRRLRAVLAPPLAALAGLLHMVAMRLTDPTLHDPRIAWLGFAAALWPLLAVALTIRAFPPRWTPIGAPILGSWLLAIGLLHGAASLVPRRTEAPLLLPPMPAQPSVPRANPFAGAAGDELFPPSVPTSRPFGAGSAP
;
A
#
# COMPACT_ATOMS: atom_id res chain seq x y z
N MET A 1 -11.40 8.95 11.47
CA MET A 1 -11.55 7.61 10.83
C MET A 1 -13.01 7.12 10.87
N ALA A 2 -13.69 7.14 12.02
CA ALA A 2 -15.10 6.78 12.14
C ALA A 2 -16.05 7.59 11.23
N VAL A 3 -15.82 8.90 11.08
CA VAL A 3 -16.62 9.77 10.19
C VAL A 3 -16.40 9.45 8.70
N ALA A 4 -15.17 9.10 8.31
CA ALA A 4 -14.87 8.68 6.94
C ALA A 4 -15.56 7.34 6.62
N LEU A 5 -15.52 6.39 7.56
CA LEU A 5 -16.21 5.09 7.44
C LEU A 5 -17.74 5.25 7.40
N LEU A 6 -18.30 6.18 8.19
CA LEU A 6 -19.73 6.50 8.21
C LEU A 6 -20.22 7.15 6.90
N LEU A 7 -19.36 7.92 6.21
CA LEU A 7 -19.69 8.50 4.91
C LEU A 7 -19.59 7.48 3.76
N LEU A 8 -18.76 6.43 3.90
CA LEU A 8 -18.61 5.36 2.90
C LEU A 8 -19.82 4.40 2.85
N GLY A 9 -20.51 4.16 3.97
CA GLY A 9 -21.61 3.19 4.05
C GLY A 9 -22.86 3.55 3.22
N ARG A 10 -22.99 4.80 2.76
CA ARG A 10 -24.23 5.28 2.12
C ARG A 10 -24.27 5.13 0.59
N ALA A 11 -23.16 4.77 -0.07
CA ALA A 11 -23.00 4.96 -1.51
C ALA A 11 -22.97 3.68 -2.38
N GLY A 12 -23.19 2.47 -1.84
CA GLY A 12 -23.21 1.22 -2.64
C GLY A 12 -21.87 0.78 -3.25
N LEU A 13 -20.85 1.66 -3.29
CA LEU A 13 -19.44 1.40 -3.59
C LEU A 13 -18.63 0.94 -2.36
N GLY A 14 -19.32 0.68 -1.24
CA GLY A 14 -18.71 0.43 0.06
C GLY A 14 -17.69 -0.71 0.04
N ASP A 15 -18.02 -1.85 -0.59
CA ASP A 15 -17.16 -3.04 -0.49
C ASP A 15 -15.82 -2.87 -1.24
N THR A 16 -15.82 -2.31 -2.45
CA THR A 16 -14.60 -2.07 -3.24
C THR A 16 -13.74 -0.96 -2.61
N LEU A 17 -14.34 0.13 -2.17
CA LEU A 17 -13.62 1.23 -1.51
C LEU A 17 -13.07 0.83 -0.14
N THR A 18 -13.84 0.08 0.65
CA THR A 18 -13.39 -0.44 1.95
C THR A 18 -12.26 -1.44 1.76
N ARG A 19 -12.37 -2.36 0.79
CA ARG A 19 -11.28 -3.28 0.46
C ARG A 19 -10.04 -2.54 -0.01
N TRP A 20 -10.19 -1.54 -0.87
CA TRP A 20 -9.07 -0.70 -1.32
C TRP A 20 -8.41 0.07 -0.16
N MET A 21 -9.21 0.63 0.76
CA MET A 21 -8.67 1.30 1.95
C MET A 21 -7.87 0.33 2.82
N LEU A 22 -8.38 -0.89 3.04
CA LEU A 22 -7.72 -1.88 3.89
C LEU A 22 -6.45 -2.47 3.24
N VAL A 23 -6.51 -2.77 1.95
CA VAL A 23 -5.44 -3.49 1.24
C VAL A 23 -4.39 -2.54 0.67
N SER A 24 -4.78 -1.34 0.24
CA SER A 24 -3.86 -0.39 -0.41
C SER A 24 -3.45 0.73 0.53
N VAL A 25 -4.43 1.49 1.05
CA VAL A 25 -4.17 2.72 1.82
C VAL A 25 -3.57 2.43 3.20
N LEU A 26 -4.13 1.44 3.89
CA LEU A 26 -3.71 1.00 5.22
C LEU A 26 -2.73 -0.19 5.17
N SER A 27 -2.17 -0.47 3.99
CA SER A 27 -1.12 -1.48 3.89
C SER A 27 0.06 -1.11 4.79
N PHE A 28 0.70 -2.14 5.33
CA PHE A 28 1.87 -1.99 6.18
C PHE A 28 2.95 -1.12 5.52
N GLU A 29 3.16 -1.27 4.21
CA GLU A 29 4.14 -0.51 3.43
C GLU A 29 3.87 1.00 3.37
N ARG A 30 2.61 1.43 3.58
CA ARG A 30 2.21 2.84 3.57
C ARG A 30 2.18 3.45 4.96
N ILE A 31 1.71 2.69 5.95
CA ILE A 31 1.63 3.17 7.33
C ILE A 31 3.03 3.27 7.95
N LEU A 32 3.89 2.28 7.71
CA LEU A 32 5.22 2.22 8.31
C LEU A 32 6.07 3.49 8.11
N PRO A 33 6.25 4.02 6.88
CA PRO A 33 7.02 5.24 6.67
C PRO A 33 6.37 6.47 7.34
N LEU A 34 5.03 6.53 7.42
CA LEU A 34 4.31 7.63 8.06
C LEU A 34 4.46 7.62 9.57
N VAL A 35 4.45 6.43 10.18
CA VAL A 35 4.74 6.24 11.61
C VAL A 35 6.19 6.64 11.91
N GLY A 36 7.14 6.18 11.09
CA GLY A 36 8.55 6.55 11.21
C GLY A 36 8.78 8.05 11.08
N LEU A 37 8.16 8.69 10.09
CA LEU A 37 8.21 10.13 9.89
C LEU A 37 7.57 10.87 11.05
N GLY A 38 6.41 10.44 11.54
CA GLY A 38 5.75 11.01 12.71
C GLY A 38 6.65 10.98 13.95
N ALA A 39 7.31 9.85 14.20
CA ALA A 39 8.28 9.72 15.27
C ALA A 39 9.48 10.67 15.07
N ALA A 40 10.00 10.81 13.85
CA ALA A 40 11.11 11.70 13.55
C ALA A 40 10.74 13.19 13.75
N LEU A 41 9.55 13.58 13.30
CA LEU A 41 9.00 14.93 13.44
C LEU A 41 8.66 15.29 14.89
N ALA A 42 8.42 14.30 15.75
CA ALA A 42 8.28 14.55 17.17
C ALA A 42 9.58 15.07 17.81
N LEU A 43 10.74 14.74 17.24
CA LEU A 43 12.07 15.06 17.79
C LEU A 43 12.63 16.40 17.29
N VAL A 44 11.94 17.10 16.39
CA VAL A 44 12.40 18.40 15.84
C VAL A 44 11.76 19.60 16.55
N PRO A 45 12.40 20.79 16.52
CA PRO A 45 11.84 22.03 17.06
C PRO A 45 10.44 22.35 16.50
N ARG A 46 9.65 23.13 17.25
CA ARG A 46 8.27 23.49 16.87
C ARG A 46 8.16 24.12 15.48
N LEU A 47 9.09 25.02 15.13
CA LEU A 47 9.11 25.65 13.81
C LEU A 47 9.38 24.63 12.70
N SER A 48 10.44 23.81 12.83
CA SER A 48 10.73 22.75 11.86
C SER A 48 9.59 21.74 11.73
N PHE A 49 8.88 21.44 12.82
CA PHE A 49 7.69 20.59 12.78
C PHE A 49 6.57 21.21 11.94
N ALA A 50 6.23 22.47 12.18
CA ALA A 50 5.21 23.18 11.41
C ALA A 50 5.60 23.29 9.93
N LEU A 51 6.86 23.63 9.64
CA LEU A 51 7.39 23.65 8.28
C LEU A 51 7.35 22.28 7.62
N SER A 52 7.64 21.21 8.35
CA SER A 52 7.58 19.85 7.81
C SER A 52 6.16 19.39 7.54
N LEU A 53 5.20 19.80 8.37
CA LEU A 53 3.79 19.52 8.14
C LEU A 53 3.28 20.28 6.91
N ALA A 54 3.61 21.57 6.79
CA ALA A 54 3.29 22.37 5.61
C ALA A 54 3.94 21.76 4.35
N ALA A 55 5.20 21.36 4.43
CA ALA A 55 5.95 20.72 3.36
C ALA A 55 5.33 19.36 2.98
N PHE A 56 4.89 18.56 3.95
CA PHE A 56 4.16 17.31 3.70
C PHE A 56 2.85 17.56 2.96
N CYS A 57 2.06 18.56 3.37
CA CYS A 57 0.82 18.95 2.69
C CYS A 57 1.09 19.43 1.25
N ALA A 58 2.11 20.27 1.06
CA ALA A 58 2.51 20.75 -0.26
C ALA A 58 3.00 19.58 -1.15
N GLY A 59 3.86 18.71 -0.61
CA GLY A 59 4.33 17.51 -1.28
C GLY A 59 3.18 16.58 -1.66
N SER A 60 2.19 16.41 -0.79
CA SER A 60 0.98 15.63 -1.06
C SER A 60 0.16 16.20 -2.21
N ALA A 61 -0.06 17.53 -2.23
CA ALA A 61 -0.78 18.20 -3.32
C ALA A 61 -0.04 18.09 -4.66
N ILE A 62 1.28 18.23 -4.64
CA ILE A 62 2.13 18.03 -5.82
C ILE A 62 2.07 16.56 -6.28
N GLY A 63 2.22 15.62 -5.34
CA GLY A 63 2.24 14.19 -5.61
C GLY A 63 0.96 13.69 -6.25
N TRP A 64 -0.20 14.21 -5.83
CA TRP A 64 -1.46 13.91 -6.48
C TRP A 64 -1.43 14.26 -7.97
N ASN A 65 -0.78 15.35 -8.37
CA ASN A 65 -0.71 15.78 -9.77
C ASN A 65 0.50 15.21 -10.53
N ALA A 66 1.49 14.68 -9.83
CA ALA A 66 2.78 14.27 -10.40
C ALA A 66 2.81 12.84 -10.97
N GLN A 67 1.66 12.17 -11.13
CA GLN A 67 1.61 10.77 -11.59
C GLN A 67 2.34 10.57 -12.93
N SER A 68 2.11 11.43 -13.93
CA SER A 68 2.72 11.32 -15.26
C SER A 68 4.24 11.51 -15.22
N LEU A 69 4.70 12.51 -14.45
CA LEU A 69 6.13 12.75 -14.21
C LEU A 69 6.77 11.57 -13.48
N TYR A 70 6.08 11.02 -12.49
CA TYR A 70 6.56 9.87 -11.74
C TYR A 70 6.77 8.66 -12.64
N LEU A 71 5.76 8.34 -13.46
CA LEU A 71 5.82 7.24 -14.41
C LEU A 71 6.94 7.43 -15.44
N SER A 72 7.21 8.66 -15.90
CA SER A 72 8.30 8.91 -16.86
C SER A 72 9.71 8.77 -16.26
N LEU A 73 9.86 9.08 -14.96
CA LEU A 73 11.10 8.85 -14.23
C LEU A 73 11.32 7.34 -13.99
N VAL A 74 10.25 6.65 -13.58
CA VAL A 74 10.29 5.24 -13.22
C VAL A 74 10.33 4.32 -14.45
N ALA A 75 9.85 4.76 -15.61
CA ALA A 75 9.95 4.01 -16.87
C ALA A 75 11.39 3.66 -17.27
N ARG A 76 12.40 4.38 -16.74
CA ARG A 76 13.82 4.10 -16.99
C ARG A 76 14.37 2.99 -16.09
N VAL A 77 13.61 2.58 -15.08
CA VAL A 77 14.00 1.54 -14.12
C VAL A 77 13.42 0.21 -14.59
N PRO A 78 14.25 -0.82 -14.84
CA PRO A 78 13.78 -2.15 -15.20
C PRO A 78 12.78 -2.70 -14.17
N HIS A 79 11.73 -3.40 -14.62
CA HIS A 79 10.72 -4.06 -13.78
C HIS A 79 9.89 -3.15 -12.84
N ALA A 80 9.97 -1.83 -12.99
CA ALA A 80 9.33 -0.93 -12.05
C ALA A 80 7.79 -0.91 -12.09
N SER A 81 7.20 -1.45 -13.16
CA SER A 81 5.75 -1.68 -13.27
C SER A 81 5.24 -2.85 -12.43
N GLU A 82 6.10 -3.82 -12.07
CA GLU A 82 5.70 -5.04 -11.37
C GLU A 82 5.62 -4.87 -9.84
N HIS A 83 6.26 -3.84 -9.27
CA HIS A 83 6.45 -3.72 -7.82
C HIS A 83 5.94 -2.40 -7.22
N LEU A 84 4.72 -1.99 -7.61
CA LEU A 84 4.03 -0.82 -7.04
C LEU A 84 4.99 0.32 -6.67
N PHE A 85 5.79 0.67 -7.66
CA PHE A 85 6.39 1.98 -7.83
C PHE A 85 7.48 2.42 -6.85
N LEU A 86 8.20 1.60 -6.08
CA LEU A 86 9.30 2.07 -5.18
C LEU A 86 8.94 3.16 -4.14
N THR A 87 7.70 3.67 -4.16
CA THR A 87 7.24 4.81 -3.36
C THR A 87 7.25 4.46 -1.87
N GLY A 88 6.88 3.23 -1.54
CA GLY A 88 6.93 2.68 -0.18
C GLY A 88 8.36 2.65 0.36
N PRO A 89 9.27 1.88 -0.29
CA PRO A 89 10.70 1.84 0.04
C PRO A 89 11.35 3.21 0.19
N LEU A 90 11.16 4.11 -0.78
CA LEU A 90 11.77 5.44 -0.75
C LEU A 90 11.26 6.29 0.42
N ALA A 91 9.96 6.24 0.71
CA ALA A 91 9.40 6.91 1.88
C ALA A 91 9.92 6.30 3.20
N THR A 92 10.15 4.98 3.24
CA THR A 92 10.70 4.31 4.43
C THR A 92 12.14 4.70 4.68
N LEU A 93 12.96 4.75 3.61
CA LEU A 93 14.34 5.24 3.68
C LEU A 93 14.39 6.69 4.15
N ALA A 94 13.54 7.57 3.60
CA ALA A 94 13.46 8.97 4.01
C ALA A 94 13.15 9.11 5.52
N ALA A 95 12.16 8.37 6.01
CA ALA A 95 11.81 8.36 7.44
C ALA A 95 12.96 7.81 8.31
N GLY A 96 13.59 6.72 7.89
CA GLY A 96 14.72 6.11 8.61
C GLY A 96 15.95 7.02 8.68
N LEU A 97 16.33 7.65 7.57
CA LEU A 97 17.41 8.64 7.51
C LEU A 97 17.14 9.81 8.45
N LEU A 98 15.91 10.30 8.50
CA LEU A 98 15.55 11.42 9.37
C LEU A 98 15.64 11.04 10.86
N LEU A 99 15.27 9.81 11.24
CA LEU A 99 15.42 9.30 12.60
C LEU A 99 16.89 9.21 13.01
N LEU A 100 17.76 8.73 12.12
CA LEU A 100 19.21 8.61 12.37
C LEU A 100 19.92 9.96 12.36
N ALA A 101 19.40 10.97 11.65
CA ALA A 101 20.05 12.26 11.51
C ALA A 101 20.34 12.92 12.88
N PRO A 102 21.52 13.52 13.09
CA PRO A 102 21.81 14.26 14.31
C PRO A 102 20.87 15.46 14.44
N ARG A 103 20.60 15.91 15.67
CA ARG A 103 19.56 16.92 16.00
C ARG A 103 19.58 18.16 15.09
N ARG A 104 20.77 18.69 14.79
CA ARG A 104 20.93 19.88 13.92
C ARG A 104 20.51 19.58 12.49
N LEU A 105 21.00 18.47 11.92
CA LEU A 105 20.71 18.07 10.55
C LEU A 105 19.24 17.64 10.40
N ARG A 106 18.69 16.96 11.40
CA ARG A 106 17.28 16.55 11.42
C ARG A 106 16.33 17.73 11.25
N ALA A 107 16.59 18.85 11.92
CA ALA A 107 15.74 20.04 11.81
C ALA A 107 15.72 20.65 10.40
N VAL A 108 16.82 20.50 9.65
CA VAL A 108 16.98 21.01 8.28
C VAL A 108 16.46 20.01 7.24
N LEU A 109 16.70 18.71 7.45
CA LEU A 109 16.25 17.64 6.55
C LEU A 109 14.76 17.29 6.72
N ALA A 110 14.15 17.62 7.87
CA ALA A 110 12.76 17.26 8.14
C ALA A 110 11.79 17.83 7.09
N PRO A 111 11.82 19.12 6.72
CA PRO A 111 10.91 19.64 5.69
C PRO A 111 11.04 18.98 4.31
N PRO A 112 12.24 18.87 3.69
CA PRO A 112 12.35 18.24 2.37
C PRO A 112 11.99 16.75 2.39
N LEU A 113 12.36 16.01 3.44
CA LEU A 113 11.99 14.59 3.54
C LEU A 113 10.50 14.38 3.83
N ALA A 114 9.86 15.29 4.57
CA ALA A 114 8.42 15.28 4.75
C ALA A 114 7.67 15.61 3.45
N ALA A 115 8.15 16.58 2.66
CA ALA A 115 7.62 16.84 1.32
C ALA A 115 7.73 15.61 0.41
N LEU A 116 8.90 14.97 0.39
CA LEU A 116 9.12 13.75 -0.38
C LEU A 116 8.16 12.63 0.04
N ALA A 117 7.99 12.40 1.34
CA ALA A 117 7.08 11.37 1.85
C ALA A 117 5.61 11.65 1.45
N GLY A 118 5.15 12.90 1.58
CA GLY A 118 3.81 13.30 1.14
C GLY A 118 3.60 13.12 -0.36
N LEU A 119 4.61 13.50 -1.16
CA LEU A 119 4.60 13.32 -2.60
C LEU A 119 4.48 11.84 -2.99
N LEU A 120 5.36 10.99 -2.47
CA LEU A 120 5.39 9.56 -2.78
C LEU A 120 4.10 8.87 -2.34
N HIS A 121 3.54 9.26 -1.18
CA HIS A 121 2.26 8.72 -0.71
C HIS A 121 1.13 9.06 -1.67
N MET A 122 0.96 10.32 -2.05
CA MET A 122 -0.15 10.74 -2.91
C MET A 122 -0.01 10.26 -4.35
N VAL A 123 1.22 10.13 -4.86
CA VAL A 123 1.48 9.43 -6.12
C VAL A 123 0.97 7.98 -6.03
N ALA A 124 1.30 7.27 -4.95
CA ALA A 124 0.86 5.88 -4.76
C ALA A 124 -0.67 5.77 -4.64
N MET A 125 -1.31 6.70 -3.94
CA MET A 125 -2.78 6.72 -3.82
C MET A 125 -3.45 6.90 -5.18
N ARG A 126 -2.93 7.80 -6.02
CA ARG A 126 -3.46 8.00 -7.36
C ARG A 126 -3.21 6.81 -8.29
N LEU A 127 -2.04 6.17 -8.18
CA LEU A 127 -1.69 4.99 -8.98
C LEU A 127 -2.51 3.74 -8.62
N THR A 128 -3.03 3.69 -7.41
CA THR A 128 -3.83 2.56 -6.93
C THR A 128 -5.33 2.84 -6.95
N ASP A 129 -5.77 4.03 -7.38
CA ASP A 129 -7.17 4.45 -7.43
C ASP A 129 -8.02 3.51 -8.32
N PRO A 130 -9.02 2.79 -7.76
CA PRO A 130 -9.87 1.88 -8.51
C PRO A 130 -11.11 2.55 -9.13
N THR A 131 -11.38 3.83 -8.84
CA THR A 131 -12.64 4.52 -9.12
C THR A 131 -12.61 5.48 -10.31
N LEU A 132 -11.51 5.51 -11.07
CA LEU A 132 -11.37 6.35 -12.26
C LEU A 132 -11.74 7.83 -11.98
N HIS A 133 -11.06 8.45 -11.00
CA HIS A 133 -11.07 9.91 -10.68
C HIS A 133 -12.17 10.42 -9.72
N ASP A 134 -12.65 9.63 -8.76
CA ASP A 134 -13.50 10.20 -7.69
C ASP A 134 -12.67 11.18 -6.82
N PRO A 135 -13.05 12.48 -6.73
CA PRO A 135 -12.32 13.47 -5.94
C PRO A 135 -12.25 13.13 -4.44
N ARG A 136 -13.13 12.26 -3.94
CA ARG A 136 -13.10 11.79 -2.54
C ARG A 136 -11.87 10.95 -2.23
N ILE A 137 -11.30 10.26 -3.22
CA ILE A 137 -10.12 9.41 -3.01
C ILE A 137 -8.88 10.23 -2.68
N ALA A 138 -8.72 11.40 -3.29
CA ALA A 138 -7.64 12.32 -2.94
C ALA A 138 -7.69 12.68 -1.45
N TRP A 139 -8.89 13.04 -0.97
CA TRP A 139 -9.11 13.41 0.43
C TRP A 139 -8.95 12.23 1.39
N LEU A 140 -9.46 11.05 1.03
CA LEU A 140 -9.30 9.84 1.84
C LEU A 140 -7.83 9.42 1.94
N GLY A 141 -7.11 9.40 0.82
CA GLY A 141 -5.69 9.07 0.77
C GLY A 141 -4.85 10.05 1.60
N PHE A 142 -5.14 11.36 1.49
CA PHE A 142 -4.48 12.39 2.27
C PHE A 142 -4.81 12.27 3.78
N ALA A 143 -6.08 12.12 4.13
CA ALA A 143 -6.51 11.99 5.53
C ALA A 143 -5.93 10.71 6.17
N ALA A 144 -5.86 9.62 5.42
CA ALA A 144 -5.24 8.38 5.86
C ALA A 144 -3.72 8.49 6.02
N ALA A 145 -3.07 9.41 5.30
CA ALA A 145 -1.66 9.71 5.50
C ALA A 145 -1.41 10.58 6.73
N LEU A 146 -2.24 11.61 6.87
CA LEU A 146 -2.12 12.63 7.90
C LEU A 146 -2.43 12.07 9.29
N TRP A 147 -3.41 11.16 9.38
CA TRP A 147 -3.84 10.54 10.63
C TRP A 147 -2.71 9.82 11.39
N PRO A 148 -2.05 8.77 10.85
CA PRO A 148 -0.99 8.05 11.56
C PRO A 148 0.21 8.95 11.83
N LEU A 149 0.57 9.83 10.89
CA LEU A 149 1.67 10.78 11.04
C LEU A 149 1.43 11.69 12.25
N LEU A 150 0.27 12.36 12.31
CA LEU A 150 -0.06 13.27 13.41
C LEU A 150 -0.30 12.51 14.71
N ALA A 151 -0.97 11.36 14.68
CA ALA A 151 -1.19 10.55 15.87
C ALA A 151 0.14 10.23 16.57
N VAL A 152 1.11 9.68 15.82
CA VAL A 152 2.43 9.34 16.38
C VAL A 152 3.19 10.59 16.81
N ALA A 153 3.24 11.62 15.95
CA ALA A 153 4.01 12.82 16.24
C ALA A 153 3.49 13.57 17.47
N LEU A 154 2.18 13.75 17.58
CA LEU A 154 1.57 14.46 18.69
C LEU A 154 1.64 13.65 19.98
N THR A 155 1.45 12.33 19.94
CA THR A 155 1.58 11.48 21.13
C THR A 155 3.00 11.53 21.69
N ILE A 156 4.04 11.37 20.86
CA ILE A 156 5.44 11.43 21.33
C ILE A 156 5.80 12.83 21.84
N ARG A 157 5.27 13.90 21.23
CA ARG A 157 5.50 15.27 21.70
C ARG A 157 4.78 15.60 23.00
N ALA A 158 3.56 15.09 23.19
CA ALA A 158 2.78 15.29 24.40
C ALA A 158 3.33 14.47 25.58
N PHE A 159 3.83 13.27 25.29
CA PHE A 159 4.37 12.34 26.28
C PHE A 159 5.80 11.94 25.90
N PRO A 160 6.79 12.85 26.03
CA PRO A 160 8.17 12.62 25.59
C PRO A 160 8.75 11.37 26.27
N PRO A 161 8.90 10.25 25.54
CA PRO A 161 9.33 9.01 26.14
C PRO A 161 10.81 9.07 26.49
N ARG A 162 11.17 8.56 27.68
CA ARG A 162 12.58 8.44 28.11
C ARG A 162 13.41 7.53 27.19
N TRP A 163 12.76 6.65 26.44
CA TRP A 163 13.42 5.74 25.50
C TRP A 163 13.84 6.42 24.18
N THR A 164 13.36 7.63 23.87
CA THR A 164 13.61 8.28 22.57
C THR A 164 15.09 8.40 22.16
N PRO A 165 16.07 8.65 23.06
CA PRO A 165 17.47 8.71 22.65
C PRO A 165 18.01 7.39 22.10
N ILE A 166 17.45 6.25 22.56
CA ILE A 166 17.89 4.90 22.19
C ILE A 166 16.98 4.33 21.10
N GLY A 167 15.67 4.40 21.28
CA GLY A 167 14.71 3.77 20.38
C GLY A 167 14.55 4.48 19.05
N ALA A 168 14.78 5.80 18.95
CA ALA A 168 14.68 6.48 17.66
C ALA A 168 15.76 6.03 16.65
N PRO A 169 17.06 5.93 17.02
CA PRO A 169 18.07 5.31 16.16
C PRO A 169 17.77 3.86 15.80
N ILE A 170 17.31 3.04 16.75
CA ILE A 170 16.96 1.63 16.49
C ILE A 170 15.83 1.56 15.46
N LEU A 171 14.73 2.28 15.70
CA LEU A 171 13.62 2.35 14.75
C LEU A 171 14.08 2.83 13.38
N GLY A 172 14.91 3.88 13.32
CA GLY A 172 15.42 4.38 12.05
C GLY A 172 16.29 3.36 11.32
N SER A 173 17.11 2.58 12.03
CA SER A 173 17.94 1.53 11.43
C SER A 173 17.08 0.40 10.85
N TRP A 174 15.99 0.06 11.53
CA TRP A 174 15.01 -0.92 11.04
C TRP A 174 14.27 -0.41 9.82
N LEU A 175 13.85 0.86 9.80
CA LEU A 175 13.22 1.46 8.63
C LEU A 175 14.17 1.50 7.42
N LEU A 176 15.46 1.77 7.66
CA LEU A 176 16.47 1.69 6.61
C LEU A 176 16.61 0.26 6.08
N ALA A 177 16.72 -0.73 6.97
CA ALA A 177 16.81 -2.13 6.59
C ALA A 177 15.59 -2.59 5.79
N ILE A 178 14.37 -2.27 6.24
CA ILE A 178 13.12 -2.61 5.55
C ILE A 178 13.03 -1.90 4.19
N GLY A 179 13.34 -0.61 4.14
CA GLY A 179 13.33 0.16 2.90
C GLY A 179 14.34 -0.36 1.88
N LEU A 180 15.55 -0.72 2.31
CA LEU A 180 16.57 -1.32 1.45
C LEU A 180 16.19 -2.73 0.99
N LEU A 181 15.68 -3.57 1.90
CA LEU A 181 15.28 -4.94 1.57
C LEU A 181 14.12 -4.95 0.58
N HIS A 182 13.07 -4.18 0.86
CA HIS A 182 11.89 -4.11 0.00
C HIS A 182 12.20 -3.40 -1.32
N GLY A 183 13.02 -2.33 -1.28
CA GLY A 183 13.52 -1.65 -2.46
C GLY A 183 14.37 -2.55 -3.35
N ALA A 184 15.33 -3.29 -2.78
CA ALA A 184 16.14 -4.25 -3.54
C ALA A 184 15.29 -5.38 -4.10
N ALA A 185 14.37 -5.96 -3.31
CA ALA A 185 13.47 -7.01 -3.75
C ALA A 185 12.59 -6.56 -4.94
N SER A 186 12.23 -5.27 -5.00
CA SER A 186 11.47 -4.71 -6.12
C SER A 186 12.27 -4.52 -7.42
N LEU A 187 13.60 -4.56 -7.35
CA LEU A 187 14.49 -4.39 -8.50
C LEU A 187 15.01 -5.73 -9.06
N VAL A 188 14.94 -6.81 -8.28
CA VAL A 188 15.37 -8.13 -8.72
C VAL A 188 14.31 -8.71 -9.67
N PRO A 189 14.68 -9.09 -10.91
CA PRO A 189 13.75 -9.75 -11.81
C PRO A 189 13.20 -11.00 -11.13
N ARG A 190 11.87 -11.13 -11.06
CA ARG A 190 11.30 -12.44 -10.71
C ARG A 190 11.76 -13.38 -11.81
N ARG A 191 12.50 -14.43 -11.43
CA ARG A 191 12.64 -15.57 -12.31
C ARG A 191 11.22 -16.07 -12.50
N THR A 192 10.64 -15.80 -13.68
CA THR A 192 9.47 -16.53 -14.15
C THR A 192 9.90 -17.99 -13.97
N GLU A 193 9.31 -18.67 -13.00
CA GLU A 193 9.38 -20.12 -12.98
C GLU A 193 8.93 -20.51 -14.38
N ALA A 194 9.87 -20.98 -15.20
CA ALA A 194 9.53 -21.55 -16.49
C ALA A 194 8.35 -22.47 -16.20
N PRO A 195 7.20 -22.30 -16.88
CA PRO A 195 6.02 -23.07 -16.55
C PRO A 195 6.49 -24.50 -16.45
N LEU A 196 6.43 -25.08 -15.25
CA LEU A 196 6.65 -26.50 -15.10
C LEU A 196 5.66 -27.07 -16.09
N LEU A 197 6.17 -27.59 -17.21
CA LEU A 197 5.41 -28.40 -18.12
C LEU A 197 5.07 -29.62 -17.28
N LEU A 198 4.02 -29.47 -16.48
CA LEU A 198 3.40 -30.54 -15.75
C LEU A 198 3.09 -31.55 -16.86
N PRO A 199 3.69 -32.75 -16.83
CA PRO A 199 3.35 -33.77 -17.81
C PRO A 199 1.82 -33.90 -17.82
N PRO A 200 1.19 -34.04 -19.01
CA PRO A 200 -0.25 -34.10 -19.11
C PRO A 200 -0.78 -35.08 -18.09
N MET A 201 -1.55 -34.56 -17.13
CA MET A 201 -2.08 -35.35 -16.04
C MET A 201 -2.89 -36.48 -16.69
N PRO A 202 -2.56 -37.76 -16.47
CA PRO A 202 -3.35 -38.84 -17.04
C PRO A 202 -4.80 -38.63 -16.61
N ALA A 203 -5.72 -38.65 -17.57
CA ALA A 203 -7.14 -38.47 -17.33
C ALA A 203 -7.53 -39.37 -16.16
N GLN A 204 -7.82 -38.77 -15.01
CA GLN A 204 -8.29 -39.56 -13.89
C GLN A 204 -9.62 -40.16 -14.32
N PRO A 205 -9.79 -41.49 -14.26
CA PRO A 205 -11.10 -42.08 -14.51
C PRO A 205 -12.08 -41.38 -13.58
N SER A 206 -13.15 -40.86 -14.14
CA SER A 206 -14.25 -40.25 -13.39
C SER A 206 -14.88 -41.33 -12.53
N VAL A 207 -14.30 -41.60 -11.37
CA VAL A 207 -14.95 -42.38 -10.32
C VAL A 207 -16.11 -41.51 -9.88
N PRO A 208 -17.37 -41.94 -10.03
CA PRO A 208 -18.49 -41.22 -9.45
C PRO A 208 -18.20 -41.08 -7.96
N ARG A 209 -17.96 -39.86 -7.49
CA ARG A 209 -17.90 -39.61 -6.04
C ARG A 209 -19.32 -39.86 -5.54
N ALA A 210 -19.56 -41.06 -5.02
CA ALA A 210 -20.69 -41.31 -4.16
C ALA A 210 -20.61 -40.26 -3.04
N ASN A 211 -21.58 -39.33 -3.03
CA ASN A 211 -21.67 -38.34 -1.98
C ASN A 211 -21.93 -39.10 -0.67
N PRO A 212 -21.00 -39.10 0.30
CA PRO A 212 -21.16 -39.87 1.53
C PRO A 212 -22.30 -39.34 2.42
N PHE A 213 -22.90 -38.21 2.05
CA PHE A 213 -24.07 -37.62 2.70
C PHE A 213 -25.38 -37.81 1.91
N ALA A 214 -25.34 -38.47 0.74
CA ALA A 214 -26.54 -38.87 0.02
C ALA A 214 -27.13 -40.14 0.65
N GLY A 215 -27.78 -39.96 1.80
CA GLY A 215 -28.91 -40.84 2.15
C GLY A 215 -30.09 -40.54 1.23
N ALA A 216 -31.13 -41.36 1.27
CA ALA A 216 -32.32 -41.24 0.40
C ALA A 216 -32.97 -39.83 0.36
N ALA A 217 -32.70 -38.97 1.35
CA ALA A 217 -33.16 -37.58 1.39
C ALA A 217 -32.31 -36.58 0.55
N GLY A 218 -31.09 -36.96 0.13
CA GLY A 218 -30.19 -36.10 -0.64
C GLY A 218 -30.58 -35.97 -2.11
N ASP A 219 -31.20 -37.00 -2.68
CA ASP A 219 -31.60 -37.04 -4.09
C ASP A 219 -32.83 -36.15 -4.38
N GLU A 220 -33.64 -35.85 -3.36
CA GLU A 220 -34.78 -34.92 -3.49
C GLU A 220 -34.36 -33.44 -3.44
N LEU A 221 -33.28 -33.12 -2.71
CA LEU A 221 -32.81 -31.74 -2.52
C LEU A 221 -31.88 -31.28 -3.65
N PHE A 222 -31.19 -32.21 -4.31
CA PHE A 222 -30.26 -31.92 -5.40
C PHE A 222 -30.53 -32.86 -6.59
N PRO A 223 -31.60 -32.62 -7.37
CA PRO A 223 -31.83 -33.41 -8.56
C PRO A 223 -30.61 -33.32 -9.50
N PRO A 224 -30.20 -34.43 -10.13
CA PRO A 224 -29.05 -34.44 -11.02
C PRO A 224 -29.26 -33.39 -12.11
N SER A 225 -28.38 -32.39 -12.14
CA SER A 225 -28.44 -31.33 -13.14
C SER A 225 -28.27 -31.95 -14.52
N VAL A 226 -29.32 -31.91 -15.33
CA VAL A 226 -29.26 -32.25 -16.76
C VAL A 226 -28.17 -31.37 -17.40
N PRO A 227 -27.16 -31.95 -18.07
CA PRO A 227 -26.11 -31.17 -18.70
C PRO A 227 -26.73 -30.23 -19.73
N THR A 228 -26.80 -28.93 -19.42
CA THR A 228 -27.25 -27.93 -20.37
C THR A 228 -26.10 -27.68 -21.33
N SER A 229 -26.17 -28.23 -22.54
CA SER A 229 -25.24 -27.90 -23.62
C SER A 229 -25.30 -26.39 -23.89
N ARG A 230 -24.31 -25.63 -23.42
CA ARG A 230 -24.17 -24.22 -23.78
C ARG A 230 -23.68 -24.13 -25.23
N PRO A 231 -24.41 -23.49 -26.14
CA PRO A 231 -24.06 -23.48 -27.56
C PRO A 231 -23.17 -22.28 -27.86
N PHE A 232 -21.91 -22.29 -27.44
CA PHE A 232 -20.96 -21.28 -27.93
C PHE A 232 -19.55 -21.85 -28.03
N GLY A 233 -19.01 -21.83 -29.25
CA GLY A 233 -17.57 -21.90 -29.50
C GLY A 233 -17.07 -23.02 -30.41
N ALA A 234 -17.77 -23.35 -31.51
CA ALA A 234 -17.07 -23.98 -32.64
C ALA A 234 -16.26 -22.88 -33.35
N GLY A 235 -14.94 -22.89 -33.12
CA GLY A 235 -14.00 -22.05 -33.84
C GLY A 235 -14.01 -22.40 -35.32
N SER A 236 -14.10 -21.39 -36.17
CA SER A 236 -13.79 -21.48 -37.59
C SER A 236 -12.44 -20.79 -37.85
N ALA A 237 -11.45 -21.61 -38.20
CA ALA A 237 -10.32 -21.27 -39.06
C ALA A 237 -10.10 -22.51 -39.96
N PRO A 238 -9.51 -22.40 -41.15
CA PRO A 238 -8.92 -21.22 -41.80
C PRO A 238 -9.85 -20.50 -42.81
#